data_AF-A0A151EYF4-F1
#
_entry.id   AF-A0A151EYF4-F1
#
_cell.length_a   1.000
_cell.length_b   1.000
_cell.length_c   1.000
_cell.angle_alpha   90.00
_cell.angle_beta   90.00
_cell.angle_gamma   90.00
#
_symmetry.space_group_name_H-M   'P 1'
#
loop_
_entity.id
_entity.type
_entity.pdbx_description
1 polymer ?
#
loop_
_entity_poly.entity_id
_entity_poly.type
_entity_poly.pdbx_seq_one_letter_code
_entity_poly.pdbx_strand_id
1 'polypeptide(L)'
;MTRDSLLGTVLRPFHYLSKAVQKIRGLFKKEKPRLVNLTPHDVVIRQNGEDIVIPKSGRAARVRERVRGTKVVNGIRVTDICYDVTLNLPEPEDNTFYIVSIVVAYANKDRKDLFFPDGLNAYRDEKGQIEAVPGLRRIVEAPATERISDYFKIDRPKSKSG
;
A
#
# COMPACT_ATOMS: atom_id res chain seq x y z
N MET A 1 37.95 -49.00 -20.64
CA MET A 1 37.21 -48.12 -19.71
C MET A 1 36.41 -47.12 -20.54
N THR A 2 35.09 -47.30 -20.60
CA THR A 2 34.19 -46.51 -21.45
C THR A 2 33.95 -45.10 -20.88
N ARG A 3 33.83 -44.11 -21.77
CA ARG A 3 33.63 -42.68 -21.47
C ARG A 3 32.44 -42.39 -20.54
N ASP A 4 31.50 -43.32 -20.41
CA ASP A 4 30.34 -43.22 -19.50
C ASP A 4 30.72 -43.32 -18.01
N SER A 5 31.83 -43.98 -17.67
CA SER A 5 32.26 -44.13 -16.28
C SER A 5 32.86 -42.86 -15.68
N LEU A 6 33.33 -41.91 -16.50
CA LEU A 6 33.94 -40.67 -16.03
C LEU A 6 32.88 -39.57 -15.81
N LEU A 7 31.85 -39.51 -16.66
CA LEU A 7 30.71 -38.60 -16.51
C LEU A 7 29.89 -38.91 -15.25
N GLY A 8 29.71 -40.19 -14.93
CA GLY A 8 29.00 -40.62 -13.73
C GLY A 8 29.69 -40.25 -12.40
N THR A 9 31.00 -40.02 -12.40
CA THR A 9 31.76 -39.66 -11.18
C THR A 9 31.83 -38.15 -10.99
N VAL A 10 31.86 -37.38 -12.09
CA VAL A 10 31.92 -35.90 -12.05
C VAL A 10 30.55 -35.26 -11.81
N LEU A 11 29.44 -35.91 -12.19
CA LEU A 11 28.08 -35.35 -12.04
C LEU A 11 27.36 -35.75 -10.74
N ARG A 12 27.83 -36.78 -10.02
CA ARG A 12 27.26 -37.19 -8.72
C ARG A 12 27.33 -36.11 -7.62
N PRO A 13 28.40 -35.30 -7.49
CA PRO A 13 28.47 -34.23 -6.49
C PRO A 13 27.40 -33.14 -6.71
N PHE A 14 27.06 -32.84 -7.96
CA PHE A 14 26.05 -31.82 -8.30
C PHE A 14 24.63 -32.27 -7.93
N HIS A 15 24.34 -33.57 -8.03
CA HIS A 15 23.04 -34.12 -7.63
C HIS A 15 22.83 -34.11 -6.10
N TYR A 16 23.92 -34.19 -5.33
CA TYR A 16 23.87 -34.03 -3.87
C TYR A 16 23.76 -32.55 -3.48
N LEU A 17 24.45 -31.67 -4.20
CA LEU A 17 24.37 -30.22 -4.04
C LEU A 17 22.94 -29.70 -4.32
N SER A 18 22.23 -30.27 -5.30
CA SER A 18 20.84 -29.88 -5.61
C SER A 18 19.87 -30.19 -4.47
N LYS A 19 20.01 -31.35 -3.80
CA LYS A 19 19.20 -31.71 -2.63
C LYS A 19 19.56 -30.87 -1.42
N ALA A 20 20.84 -30.56 -1.21
CA ALA A 20 21.28 -29.66 -0.15
C ALA A 20 20.75 -28.23 -0.37
N VAL A 21 20.81 -27.70 -1.60
CA VAL A 21 20.25 -26.39 -1.97
C VAL A 21 18.73 -26.37 -1.85
N GLN A 22 18.04 -27.45 -2.23
CA GLN A 22 16.58 -27.57 -2.03
C GLN A 22 16.21 -27.69 -0.55
N LYS A 23 17.00 -28.40 0.25
CA LYS A 23 16.83 -28.50 1.72
C LYS A 23 17.12 -27.18 2.42
N ILE A 24 18.12 -26.41 1.95
CA ILE A 24 18.42 -25.04 2.41
C ILE A 24 17.29 -24.09 2.01
N ARG A 25 16.78 -24.15 0.77
CA ARG A 25 15.58 -23.41 0.33
C ARG A 25 14.33 -23.75 1.16
N GLY A 26 14.19 -25.01 1.57
CA GLY A 26 13.12 -25.46 2.47
C GLY A 26 13.33 -25.06 3.95
N LEU A 27 14.58 -24.83 4.36
CA LEU A 27 14.93 -24.34 5.70
C LEU A 27 14.62 -22.84 5.86
N PHE A 28 14.70 -22.07 4.78
CA PHE A 28 14.14 -20.72 4.70
C PHE A 28 12.62 -20.78 4.52
N LYS A 29 11.92 -21.26 5.55
CA LYS A 29 10.47 -21.11 5.66
C LYS A 29 10.19 -19.61 5.58
N LYS A 30 9.74 -19.12 4.41
CA LYS A 30 9.51 -17.69 4.17
C LYS A 30 8.55 -17.19 5.25
N GLU A 31 9.07 -16.38 6.17
CA GLU A 31 8.27 -15.88 7.28
C GLU A 31 7.07 -15.13 6.73
N LYS A 32 5.90 -15.29 7.36
CA LYS A 32 4.71 -14.57 6.92
C LYS A 32 4.97 -13.07 7.07
N PRO A 33 4.62 -12.24 6.07
CA PRO A 33 4.77 -10.80 6.18
C PRO A 33 4.07 -10.25 7.42
N ARG A 34 4.72 -9.32 8.10
CA ARG A 34 4.19 -8.63 9.27
C ARG A 34 3.36 -7.44 8.83
N LEU A 35 2.17 -7.27 9.40
CA LEU A 35 1.34 -6.08 9.23
C LEU A 35 1.36 -5.25 10.53
N VAL A 36 1.69 -3.96 10.43
CA VAL A 36 1.69 -3.04 11.56
C VAL A 36 0.72 -1.90 11.29
N ASN A 37 -0.34 -1.81 12.10
CA ASN A 37 -1.34 -0.77 11.95
C ASN A 37 -0.90 0.53 12.65
N LEU A 38 -0.55 1.54 11.84
CA LEU A 38 -0.19 2.90 12.26
C LEU A 38 -1.35 3.88 12.08
N THR A 39 -2.59 3.39 12.05
CA THR A 39 -3.79 4.23 12.12
C THR A 39 -4.27 4.41 13.57
N PRO A 40 -5.12 5.40 13.89
CA PRO A 40 -5.60 5.64 15.25
C PRO A 40 -6.56 4.58 15.82
N HIS A 41 -7.12 3.72 14.96
CA HIS A 41 -8.15 2.74 15.31
C HIS A 41 -7.77 1.36 14.78
N ASP A 42 -8.42 0.33 15.31
CA ASP A 42 -8.25 -1.02 14.77
C ASP A 42 -8.79 -1.07 13.34
N VAL A 43 -8.15 -1.86 12.49
CA VAL A 43 -8.60 -2.08 11.11
C VAL A 43 -9.20 -3.47 11.04
N VAL A 44 -10.50 -3.54 10.78
CA VAL A 44 -11.22 -4.79 10.57
C VAL A 44 -11.30 -5.05 9.07
N ILE A 45 -10.76 -6.18 8.62
CA ILE A 45 -10.84 -6.63 7.24
C ILE A 45 -11.82 -7.79 7.18
N ARG A 46 -12.92 -7.64 6.45
CA ARG A 46 -13.93 -8.68 6.28
C ARG A 46 -13.75 -9.38 4.94
N GLN A 47 -13.44 -10.67 4.97
CA GLN A 47 -13.26 -11.50 3.78
C GLN A 47 -13.89 -12.88 4.00
N ASN A 48 -14.64 -13.36 3.00
CA ASN A 48 -15.28 -14.69 3.05
C ASN A 48 -16.18 -14.91 4.28
N GLY A 49 -16.78 -13.84 4.82
CA GLY A 49 -17.61 -13.90 6.02
C GLY A 49 -16.83 -13.92 7.34
N GLU A 50 -15.51 -13.84 7.31
CA GLU A 50 -14.64 -13.77 8.48
C GLU A 50 -14.01 -12.38 8.66
N ASP A 51 -13.84 -11.97 9.91
CA ASP A 51 -13.20 -10.70 10.28
C ASP A 51 -11.76 -10.92 10.75
N ILE A 52 -10.83 -10.24 10.07
CA ILE A 52 -9.43 -10.15 10.44
C ILE A 52 -9.21 -8.79 11.10
N VAL A 53 -8.98 -8.78 12.41
CA VAL A 53 -8.72 -7.54 13.17
C VAL A 53 -7.22 -7.28 13.23
N ILE A 54 -6.79 -6.12 12.73
CA ILE A 54 -5.42 -5.64 12.85
C ILE A 54 -5.39 -4.53 13.91
N PRO A 55 -4.90 -4.82 15.13
CA PRO A 55 -4.98 -3.89 16.24
C PRO A 55 -4.08 -2.68 15.98
N LYS A 56 -4.54 -1.49 16.37
CA LYS A 56 -3.72 -0.28 16.33
C LYS A 56 -2.46 -0.47 17.15
N SER A 57 -1.34 0.02 16.62
CA SER A 57 -0.03 -0.05 17.29
C SER A 57 0.12 0.91 18.47
N GLY A 58 -0.83 1.83 18.66
CA GLY A 58 -0.73 2.93 19.61
C GLY A 58 0.16 4.09 19.15
N ARG A 59 0.86 3.96 18.01
CA ARG A 59 1.72 5.02 17.44
C ARG A 59 1.28 5.38 16.02
N ALA A 60 0.25 6.21 15.92
CA ALA A 60 -0.31 6.58 14.63
C ALA A 60 0.67 7.45 13.80
N ALA A 61 0.86 7.05 12.53
CA ALA A 61 1.55 7.85 11.53
C ALA A 61 0.64 8.96 11.04
N ARG A 62 1.19 10.16 10.85
CA ARG A 62 0.43 11.34 10.41
C ARG A 62 1.30 12.28 9.61
N VAL A 63 0.71 12.96 8.63
CA VAL A 63 1.38 14.05 7.94
C VAL A 63 1.07 15.35 8.69
N ARG A 64 2.11 16.12 8.99
CA ARG A 64 1.95 17.41 9.66
C ARG A 64 1.34 18.42 8.70
N GLU A 65 0.25 19.03 9.14
CA GLU A 65 -0.41 20.13 8.46
C GLU A 65 0.20 21.47 8.92
N ARG A 66 0.41 22.38 7.97
CA ARG A 66 0.87 23.75 8.23
C ARG A 66 -0.02 24.75 7.51
N VAL A 67 -0.46 25.77 8.24
CA VAL A 67 -1.19 26.90 7.66
C VAL A 67 -0.25 27.76 6.81
N ARG A 68 -0.67 28.08 5.59
CA ARG A 68 0.02 28.96 4.65
C ARG A 68 -0.65 30.33 4.52
N GLY A 69 -1.95 30.41 4.81
CA GLY A 69 -2.69 31.66 4.72
C GLY A 69 -4.13 31.51 5.17
N THR A 70 -4.83 32.63 5.27
CA THR A 70 -6.27 32.67 5.53
C THR A 70 -6.88 33.78 4.68
N LYS A 71 -8.02 33.50 4.06
CA LYS A 71 -8.81 34.45 3.28
C LYS A 71 -10.29 34.27 3.58
N VAL A 72 -11.11 35.22 3.16
CA VAL A 72 -12.57 35.12 3.25
C VAL A 72 -13.13 35.03 1.84
N VAL A 73 -13.95 34.01 1.58
CA VAL A 73 -14.66 33.83 0.31
C VAL A 73 -16.16 33.76 0.64
N ASN A 74 -16.96 34.69 0.12
CA ASN A 74 -18.40 34.80 0.41
C ASN A 74 -18.72 34.82 1.92
N GLY A 75 -17.92 35.51 2.72
CA GLY A 75 -18.09 35.58 4.18
C GLY A 75 -17.60 34.34 4.95
N ILE A 76 -17.10 33.31 4.26
CA ILE A 76 -16.59 32.08 4.88
C ILE A 76 -15.07 32.16 5.00
N ARG A 77 -14.53 31.87 6.18
CA ARG A 77 -13.09 31.75 6.40
C ARG A 77 -12.55 30.50 5.69
N VAL A 78 -11.60 30.71 4.79
CA VAL A 78 -10.86 29.65 4.08
C VAL A 78 -9.41 29.71 4.51
N THR A 79 -8.88 28.61 5.04
CA THR A 79 -7.50 28.48 5.48
C THR A 79 -6.74 27.65 4.45
N ASP A 80 -5.69 28.23 3.86
CA ASP A 80 -4.82 27.50 2.95
C ASP A 80 -3.83 26.69 3.81
N ILE A 81 -3.76 25.38 3.57
CA ILE A 81 -2.89 24.45 4.29
C ILE A 81 -1.94 23.72 3.33
N CYS A 82 -0.80 23.26 3.85
CA CYS A 82 0.04 22.29 3.17
C CYS A 82 0.43 21.16 4.12
N TYR A 83 0.73 19.99 3.55
CA TYR A 83 1.34 18.88 4.25
C TYR A 83 2.84 18.90 4.02
N ASP A 84 3.66 18.82 5.08
CA ASP A 84 5.12 18.91 4.95
C ASP A 84 5.86 17.61 5.35
N VAL A 85 5.76 17.18 6.60
CA VAL A 85 6.58 16.10 7.16
C VAL A 85 5.69 14.98 7.64
N THR A 86 6.05 13.75 7.31
CA THR A 86 5.42 12.56 7.89
C THR A 86 6.07 12.26 9.24
N LEU A 87 5.25 12.20 10.28
CA LEU A 87 5.65 11.88 11.64
C LEU A 87 5.26 10.44 11.97
N ASN A 88 6.04 9.79 12.84
CA ASN A 88 5.78 8.44 13.37
C ASN A 88 5.68 7.33 12.32
N LEU A 89 6.23 7.54 11.12
CA LEU A 89 6.37 6.51 10.11
C LEU A 89 7.76 5.88 10.23
N PRO A 90 7.88 4.59 10.61
CA PRO A 90 9.17 3.92 10.65
C PRO A 90 9.80 3.80 9.26
N GLU A 91 11.12 3.64 9.23
CA GLU A 91 11.83 3.23 8.01
C GLU A 91 11.32 1.87 7.51
N PRO A 92 11.41 1.59 6.20
CA PRO A 92 11.06 0.28 5.66
C PRO A 92 11.84 -0.84 6.37
N GLU A 93 11.15 -1.93 6.69
CA GLU A 93 11.73 -3.13 7.28
C GLU A 93 11.39 -4.33 6.41
N ASP A 94 12.35 -5.25 6.25
CA ASP A 94 12.15 -6.45 5.45
C ASP A 94 10.93 -7.23 5.93
N ASN A 95 10.12 -7.69 4.98
CA ASN A 95 8.92 -8.48 5.23
C ASN A 95 7.87 -7.80 6.15
N THR A 96 7.93 -6.47 6.31
CA THR A 96 6.98 -5.69 7.11
C THR A 96 6.24 -4.69 6.23
N PHE A 97 4.92 -4.57 6.45
CA PHE A 97 4.07 -3.58 5.81
C PHE A 97 3.35 -2.75 6.86
N TYR A 98 3.21 -1.46 6.59
CA TYR A 98 2.55 -0.52 7.50
C TYR A 98 1.19 -0.11 6.95
N ILE A 99 0.16 -0.23 7.78
CA ILE A 99 -1.19 0.26 7.45
C ILE A 99 -1.30 1.69 7.98
N VAL A 100 -1.54 2.63 7.07
CA VAL A 100 -1.58 4.07 7.32
C VAL A 100 -2.86 4.67 6.74
N SER A 101 -3.11 5.97 6.96
CA SER A 101 -4.15 6.67 6.22
C SER A 101 -3.73 6.90 4.76
N ILE A 102 -4.71 7.09 3.87
CA ILE A 102 -4.44 7.41 2.46
C ILE A 102 -3.60 8.69 2.30
N VAL A 103 -3.77 9.68 3.18
CA VAL A 103 -2.99 10.93 3.17
C VAL A 103 -1.52 10.67 3.46
N VAL A 104 -1.22 9.80 4.45
CA VAL A 104 0.16 9.37 4.74
C VAL A 104 0.74 8.56 3.59
N ALA A 105 -0.01 7.61 3.03
CA ALA A 105 0.45 6.85 1.87
C ALA A 105 0.78 7.77 0.68
N TYR A 106 -0.06 8.78 0.41
CA TYR A 106 0.12 9.70 -0.70
C TYR A 106 1.31 10.64 -0.51
N ALA A 107 1.51 11.14 0.70
CA ALA A 107 2.68 11.95 1.04
C ALA A 107 4.01 11.17 0.94
N ASN A 108 3.96 9.84 0.93
CA ASN A 108 5.13 8.96 0.85
C ASN A 108 5.00 7.96 -0.32
N LYS A 109 4.54 8.42 -1.49
CA LYS A 109 4.23 7.57 -2.66
C LYS A 109 5.36 6.65 -3.13
N ASP A 110 6.61 6.96 -2.80
CA ASP A 110 7.78 6.14 -3.16
C ASP A 110 7.93 4.90 -2.27
N ARG A 111 7.25 4.87 -1.12
CA ARG A 111 7.24 3.73 -0.18
C ARG A 111 6.32 2.62 -0.68
N LYS A 112 6.90 1.45 -0.97
CA LYS A 112 6.17 0.29 -1.52
C LYS A 112 5.55 -0.62 -0.45
N ASP A 113 5.90 -0.38 0.81
CA ASP A 113 5.50 -1.12 2.01
C ASP A 113 4.30 -0.49 2.74
N LEU A 114 3.70 0.58 2.20
CA LEU A 114 2.55 1.24 2.78
C LEU A 114 1.24 0.74 2.17
N PHE A 115 0.32 0.39 3.05
CA PHE A 115 -1.05 0.06 2.72
C PHE A 115 -2.02 0.99 3.44
N PHE A 116 -3.25 1.08 2.96
CA PHE A 116 -4.33 1.78 3.63
C PHE A 116 -5.64 0.99 3.49
N PRO A 117 -6.58 1.08 4.46
CA PRO A 117 -7.87 0.40 4.36
C PRO A 117 -8.65 0.83 3.11
N ASP A 118 -9.35 -0.11 2.46
CA ASP A 118 -10.24 0.22 1.35
C ASP A 118 -11.54 0.90 1.83
N GLY A 119 -11.41 2.15 2.26
CA GLY A 119 -12.53 2.94 2.77
C GLY A 119 -13.61 3.27 1.74
N LEU A 120 -13.30 3.13 0.45
CA LEU A 120 -14.26 3.36 -0.65
C LEU A 120 -15.34 2.27 -0.66
N ASN A 121 -14.91 1.01 -0.50
CA ASN A 121 -15.79 -0.16 -0.51
C ASN A 121 -16.09 -0.66 0.90
N ALA A 122 -16.01 0.21 1.92
CA ALA A 122 -16.18 -0.16 3.31
C ALA A 122 -17.61 -0.63 3.62
N TYR A 123 -17.71 -1.63 4.50
CA TYR A 123 -18.95 -2.01 5.17
C TYR A 123 -19.22 -1.00 6.28
N ARG A 124 -20.43 -0.44 6.32
CA ARG A 124 -20.80 0.64 7.23
C ARG A 124 -22.01 0.27 8.06
N ASP A 125 -22.03 0.74 9.31
CA ASP A 125 -23.16 0.60 10.20
C ASP A 125 -24.33 1.51 9.79
N GLU A 126 -25.45 1.40 10.52
CA GLU A 126 -26.65 2.24 10.33
C GLU A 126 -26.39 3.74 10.51
N LYS A 127 -25.29 4.13 11.17
CA LYS A 127 -24.86 5.52 11.37
C LYS A 127 -23.86 5.98 10.30
N GLY A 128 -23.53 5.12 9.34
CA GLY A 128 -22.56 5.38 8.28
C GLY A 128 -21.09 5.27 8.71
N GLN A 129 -20.81 4.80 9.92
CA GLN A 129 -19.45 4.56 10.42
C GLN A 129 -18.88 3.28 9.80
N ILE A 130 -17.57 3.24 9.57
CA ILE A 130 -16.91 2.07 8.99
C ILE A 130 -16.83 0.97 10.05
N GLU A 131 -17.48 -0.17 9.80
CA GLU A 131 -17.37 -1.37 10.63
C GLU A 131 -16.23 -2.29 10.16
N ALA A 132 -16.05 -2.42 8.85
CA ALA A 132 -15.00 -3.22 8.23
C ALA A 132 -14.68 -2.75 6.81
N VAL A 133 -13.56 -3.20 6.26
CA VAL A 133 -13.19 -3.02 4.85
C VAL A 133 -12.99 -4.37 4.16
N PRO A 134 -13.20 -4.48 2.84
CA PRO A 134 -12.99 -5.74 2.11
C PRO A 134 -11.50 -6.07 1.93
N GLY A 135 -10.61 -5.12 2.18
CA GLY A 135 -9.18 -5.31 2.05
C GLY A 135 -8.37 -4.04 2.23
N LEU A 136 -7.10 -4.14 1.85
CA LEU A 136 -6.13 -3.05 1.86
C LEU A 136 -5.81 -2.60 0.43
N ARG A 137 -5.43 -1.35 0.28
CA ARG A 137 -5.03 -0.71 -0.97
C ARG A 137 -3.64 -0.13 -0.85
N ARG A 138 -3.03 0.12 -2.01
CA ARG A 138 -1.72 0.76 -2.15
C ARG A 138 -1.79 1.81 -3.26
N ILE A 139 -1.03 2.89 -3.10
CA ILE A 139 -0.81 3.86 -4.17
C ILE A 139 0.28 3.29 -5.09
N VAL A 140 -0.03 3.22 -6.38
CA VAL A 140 0.92 2.88 -7.42
C VAL A 140 0.97 4.03 -8.42
N GLU A 141 2.12 4.20 -9.07
CA GLU A 141 2.26 5.17 -10.14
C GLU A 141 1.34 4.80 -11.29
N ALA A 142 0.62 5.78 -11.83
CA ALA A 142 -0.22 5.56 -13.01
C ALA A 142 0.69 5.25 -14.21
N PRO A 143 0.32 4.31 -15.10
CA PRO A 143 1.05 4.11 -16.33
C PRO A 143 0.99 5.40 -17.17
N ALA A 144 2.11 5.77 -17.78
CA ALA A 144 2.28 7.03 -18.52
C ALA A 144 1.36 7.20 -19.75
N THR A 145 0.51 6.21 -20.07
CA THR A 145 -0.20 6.08 -21.34
C THR A 145 -1.65 6.53 -21.33
N GLU A 146 -2.24 6.80 -20.16
CA GLU A 146 -3.65 7.22 -20.10
C GLU A 146 -3.77 8.71 -20.41
N ARG A 147 -4.39 9.04 -21.55
CA ARG A 147 -4.62 10.43 -21.93
C ARG A 147 -5.88 10.92 -21.21
N ILE A 148 -5.82 12.13 -20.66
CA ILE A 148 -6.98 12.78 -20.03
C ILE A 148 -8.19 12.85 -21.00
N SER A 149 -7.93 12.92 -22.32
CA SER A 149 -8.97 12.86 -23.37
C SER A 149 -9.81 11.59 -23.36
N ASP A 150 -9.30 10.51 -22.79
CA ASP A 150 -9.97 9.21 -22.76
C ASP A 150 -11.10 9.20 -21.71
N TYR A 151 -11.04 10.13 -20.74
CA TYR A 151 -12.00 10.23 -19.65
C TYR A 151 -12.87 11.50 -19.71
N PHE A 152 -12.45 12.52 -20.45
CA PHE A 152 -13.17 13.79 -20.54
C PHE A 152 -13.29 14.29 -21.99
N LYS A 153 -14.52 14.54 -22.43
CA LYS A 153 -14.79 15.41 -23.57
C LYS A 153 -14.85 16.84 -23.06
N ILE A 154 -13.97 17.71 -23.57
CA ILE A 154 -14.07 19.14 -23.31
C ILE A 154 -15.24 19.66 -24.14
N ASP A 155 -16.36 19.93 -23.49
CA ASP A 155 -17.44 20.70 -24.10
C ASP A 155 -16.97 22.13 -24.31
N ARG A 156 -16.47 22.41 -25.52
CA ARG A 156 -16.21 23.79 -25.93
C ARG A 156 -17.56 24.46 -26.15
N PRO A 157 -17.88 25.58 -25.48
CA PRO A 157 -19.09 26.33 -25.79
C PRO A 157 -19.05 26.72 -27.27
N LYS A 158 -20.14 26.46 -28.01
CA LYS A 158 -20.24 26.86 -29.42
C LYS A 158 -19.95 28.36 -29.51
N SER A 159 -18.90 28.72 -30.24
CA SER A 159 -18.64 30.12 -30.57
C SER A 159 -19.89 30.68 -31.22
N LYS A 160 -20.49 31.72 -30.64
CA LYS A 160 -21.50 32.50 -31.34
C LYS A 160 -20.77 33.14 -32.53
N SER A 161 -20.95 32.57 -33.71
CA SER A 161 -20.64 33.25 -34.97
C SER A 161 -21.53 34.49 -35.01
N GLY A 162 -20.90 35.66 -34.93
CA GLY A 162 -21.55 36.95 -35.19
C GLY A 162 -21.95 37.11 -36.64
#